data_AF-A0A842R7A0-F1
#
_entry.id   AF-A0A842R7A0-F1
#
_cell.length_a   1.000
_cell.length_b   1.000
_cell.length_c   1.000
_cell.angle_alpha   90.00
_cell.angle_beta   90.00
_cell.angle_gamma   90.00
#
_symmetry.space_group_name_H-M   'P 1'
#
loop_
_entity.id
_entity.type
_entity.pdbx_description
1 polymer ?
#
loop_
_entity_poly.entity_id
_entity_poly.type
_entity_poly.pdbx_seq_one_letter_code
_entity_poly.pdbx_strand_id
1 'polypeptide(L)'
;LGLPRDFIEKSGGLQRLSRMLAEDLVDKIHDEGGLAILPHPFYFVPSGLSRDLWDMVDAVESFNQTCHIFVEPVMLEFANHAEGEIPLLDDIMSIQLIFGYFSWRNRVELFRHPRPEVGSSDAHIEPFVGSGCTMFDRPVRDLEDLRKQLAANNGVPMLNPRWELHHDLDEIIERVYDHWGKIIINKIREIHNEKRALLPFLKLTTGLLHRVKAKNPLYKPAV
;
A
#
# COMPACT_ATOMS: atom_id res chain seq x y z
N LEU A 1 0.54 -14.23 -3.84
CA LEU A 1 0.08 -14.90 -2.61
C LEU A 1 1.07 -16.00 -2.26
N GLY A 2 1.77 -15.87 -1.13
CA GLY A 2 2.70 -16.88 -0.63
C GLY A 2 2.03 -18.11 0.00
N LEU A 3 0.82 -18.46 -0.43
CA LEU A 3 0.06 -19.58 0.14
C LEU A 3 0.51 -20.90 -0.51
N PRO A 4 0.83 -21.94 0.29
CA PRO A 4 1.14 -23.27 -0.21
C PRO A 4 -0.01 -23.85 -1.05
N ARG A 5 0.32 -24.69 -2.05
CA ARG A 5 -0.69 -25.31 -2.92
C ARG A 5 -1.68 -26.17 -2.13
N ASP A 6 -1.19 -26.93 -1.15
CA ASP A 6 -2.02 -27.79 -0.32
C ASP A 6 -2.97 -26.97 0.57
N PHE A 7 -2.52 -25.84 1.11
CA PHE A 7 -3.40 -24.88 1.80
C PHE A 7 -4.51 -24.39 0.87
N ILE A 8 -4.17 -24.00 -0.36
CA ILE A 8 -5.14 -23.53 -1.36
C ILE A 8 -6.17 -24.62 -1.67
N GLU A 9 -5.71 -25.86 -1.89
CA GLU A 9 -6.57 -27.00 -2.19
C GLU A 9 -7.50 -27.35 -1.02
N LYS A 10 -6.97 -27.46 0.20
CA LYS A 10 -7.75 -27.68 1.44
C LYS A 10 -8.78 -26.57 1.69
N SER A 11 -8.47 -25.35 1.24
CA SER A 11 -9.37 -24.19 1.34
C SER A 11 -10.48 -24.17 0.28
N GLY A 12 -10.52 -25.16 -0.63
CA GLY A 12 -11.49 -25.21 -1.72
C GLY A 12 -11.10 -24.39 -2.95
N GLY A 13 -9.81 -24.11 -3.12
CA GLY A 13 -9.23 -23.48 -4.30
C GLY A 13 -9.14 -21.95 -4.24
N LEU A 14 -8.34 -21.39 -5.15
CA LEU A 14 -8.04 -19.95 -5.21
C LEU A 14 -9.29 -19.08 -5.39
N GLN A 15 -10.28 -19.56 -6.16
CA GLN A 15 -11.52 -18.83 -6.41
C GLN A 15 -12.32 -18.62 -5.12
N ARG A 16 -12.34 -19.63 -4.23
CA ARG A 16 -13.00 -19.51 -2.93
C ARG A 16 -12.24 -18.55 -2.02
N LEU A 17 -10.91 -18.68 -1.96
CA LEU A 17 -10.05 -17.78 -1.19
C LEU A 17 -10.22 -16.31 -1.63
N SER A 18 -10.30 -16.04 -2.93
CA SER A 18 -10.45 -14.68 -3.47
C SER A 18 -11.77 -13.98 -3.10
N ARG A 19 -12.75 -14.72 -2.58
CA ARG A 19 -14.07 -14.22 -2.16
C ARG A 19 -14.25 -14.26 -0.65
N MET A 20 -13.25 -14.74 0.09
CA MET A 20 -13.26 -14.81 1.54
C MET A 20 -13.07 -13.41 2.12
N LEU A 21 -13.66 -13.14 3.28
CA LEU A 21 -13.30 -11.95 4.04
C LEU A 21 -11.84 -12.06 4.48
N ALA A 22 -11.17 -10.93 4.58
CA ALA A 22 -9.74 -10.94 4.91
C ALA A 22 -9.52 -11.46 6.34
N GLU A 23 -10.42 -11.12 7.27
CA GLU A 23 -10.43 -11.60 8.64
C GLU A 23 -10.55 -13.13 8.71
N ASP A 24 -11.52 -13.71 7.99
CA ASP A 24 -11.70 -15.16 7.91
C ASP A 24 -10.46 -15.88 7.34
N LEU A 25 -9.79 -15.24 6.37
CA LEU A 25 -8.56 -15.76 5.79
C LEU A 25 -7.41 -15.74 6.80
N VAL A 26 -7.30 -14.68 7.62
CA VAL A 26 -6.28 -14.57 8.67
C VAL A 26 -6.49 -15.67 9.71
N ASP A 27 -7.71 -15.83 10.22
CA ASP A 27 -8.05 -16.91 11.16
C ASP A 27 -7.66 -18.27 10.59
N LYS A 28 -7.99 -18.50 9.31
CA LYS A 28 -7.65 -19.76 8.65
C LYS A 28 -6.14 -19.97 8.49
N ILE A 29 -5.37 -18.91 8.24
CA ILE A 29 -3.90 -18.98 8.20
C ILE A 29 -3.36 -19.36 9.58
N HIS A 30 -3.89 -18.77 10.65
CA HIS A 30 -3.47 -19.06 12.02
C HIS A 30 -3.86 -20.47 12.48
N ASP A 31 -5.03 -20.97 12.09
CA ASP A 31 -5.48 -22.34 12.37
C ASP A 31 -4.53 -23.39 11.79
N GLU A 32 -3.86 -23.08 10.67
CA GLU A 32 -2.84 -23.94 10.05
C GLU A 32 -1.41 -23.63 10.54
N GLY A 33 -1.27 -22.83 11.60
CA GLY A 33 -0.01 -22.47 12.23
C GLY A 33 0.84 -21.49 11.41
N GLY A 34 0.23 -20.84 10.40
CA GLY A 34 0.87 -19.85 9.54
C GLY A 34 1.08 -18.49 10.20
N LEU A 35 1.60 -17.55 9.42
CA LEU A 35 1.70 -16.14 9.77
C LEU A 35 0.94 -15.31 8.74
N ALA A 36 0.15 -14.37 9.22
CA ALA A 36 -0.56 -13.39 8.41
C ALA A 36 0.20 -12.07 8.42
N ILE A 37 0.74 -11.70 7.26
CA ILE A 37 1.38 -10.40 7.03
C ILE A 37 0.44 -9.60 6.15
N LEU A 38 0.21 -8.35 6.51
CA LEU A 38 -0.57 -7.42 5.70
C LEU A 38 0.33 -6.74 4.66
N PRO A 39 0.29 -7.15 3.37
CA PRO A 39 1.19 -6.60 2.36
C PRO A 39 0.71 -5.20 1.96
N HIS A 40 1.66 -4.27 1.83
CA HIS A 40 1.49 -2.90 1.33
C HIS A 40 0.05 -2.34 1.51
N PRO A 41 -0.41 -2.15 2.77
CA PRO A 41 -1.83 -2.04 3.16
C PRO A 41 -2.65 -0.98 2.43
N PHE A 42 -2.01 0.07 1.92
CA PHE A 42 -2.67 1.22 1.31
C PHE A 42 -2.54 1.26 -0.22
N TYR A 43 -1.97 0.23 -0.86
CA TYR A 43 -1.84 0.17 -2.32
C TYR A 43 -3.19 0.05 -3.02
N PHE A 44 -3.66 1.14 -3.61
CA PHE A 44 -4.84 1.18 -4.50
C PHE A 44 -6.12 0.57 -3.91
N VAL A 45 -6.19 0.33 -2.58
CA VAL A 45 -7.39 -0.15 -1.91
C VAL A 45 -8.28 1.05 -1.62
N PRO A 46 -9.48 1.12 -2.23
CA PRO A 46 -10.46 2.13 -1.89
C PRO A 46 -11.03 1.77 -0.53
N SER A 47 -10.94 2.69 0.43
CA SER A 47 -11.51 2.62 1.78
C SER A 47 -10.93 1.54 2.72
N GLY A 48 -10.18 2.03 3.71
CA GLY A 48 -10.12 1.51 5.09
C GLY A 48 -9.93 0.01 5.25
N LEU A 49 -8.68 -0.41 5.46
CA LEU A 49 -8.42 -1.58 6.28
C LEU A 49 -9.27 -1.53 7.55
N SER A 50 -10.05 -2.58 7.81
CA SER A 50 -10.81 -2.67 9.05
C SER A 50 -9.81 -2.64 10.21
N ARG A 51 -10.20 -1.98 11.29
CA ARG A 51 -9.36 -1.94 12.48
C ARG A 51 -9.13 -3.35 13.03
N ASP A 52 -10.14 -4.19 12.94
CA ASP A 52 -10.09 -5.58 13.39
C ASP A 52 -9.04 -6.36 12.59
N LEU A 53 -9.02 -6.25 11.25
CA LEU A 53 -8.01 -6.90 10.42
C LEU A 53 -6.59 -6.43 10.76
N TRP A 54 -6.39 -5.13 10.98
CA TRP A 54 -5.10 -4.59 11.42
C TRP A 54 -4.63 -5.20 12.75
N ASP A 55 -5.57 -5.52 13.64
CA ASP A 55 -5.27 -6.09 14.94
C ASP A 55 -5.09 -7.62 14.92
N MET A 56 -5.60 -8.28 13.88
CA MET A 56 -5.48 -9.74 13.68
C MET A 56 -4.15 -10.17 13.05
N VAL A 57 -3.46 -9.32 12.29
CA VAL A 57 -2.24 -9.71 11.58
C VAL A 57 -1.00 -9.75 12.49
N ASP A 58 -0.06 -10.64 12.16
CA ASP A 58 1.20 -10.80 12.90
C ASP A 58 2.19 -9.65 12.62
N ALA A 59 2.13 -9.09 11.42
CA ALA A 59 2.96 -7.97 11.00
C ALA A 59 2.33 -7.19 9.84
N VAL A 60 2.81 -5.97 9.66
CA VAL A 60 2.43 -5.08 8.56
C VAL A 60 3.66 -4.80 7.71
N GLU A 61 3.51 -4.91 6.40
CA GLU A 61 4.57 -4.50 5.48
C GLU A 61 4.69 -2.97 5.51
N SER A 62 5.77 -2.47 6.08
CA SER A 62 6.07 -1.03 6.15
C SER A 62 7.09 -0.57 5.11
N PHE A 63 7.84 -1.53 4.54
CA PHE A 63 8.76 -1.32 3.44
C PHE A 63 8.40 -2.25 2.28
N ASN A 64 8.15 -1.65 1.12
CA ASN A 64 7.96 -2.38 -0.12
C ASN A 64 8.90 -1.77 -1.16
N GLN A 65 9.76 -2.59 -1.78
CA GLN A 65 10.77 -2.06 -2.70
C GLN A 65 10.16 -1.26 -3.85
N THR A 66 9.01 -1.71 -4.37
CA THR A 66 8.32 -1.00 -5.46
C THR A 66 8.01 0.44 -5.06
N CYS A 67 7.65 0.70 -3.80
CA CYS A 67 7.56 2.06 -3.27
C CYS A 67 8.93 2.72 -3.18
N HIS A 68 9.92 2.08 -2.58
CA HIS A 68 11.18 2.76 -2.29
C HIS A 68 11.94 3.23 -3.52
N ILE A 69 11.97 2.45 -4.61
CA ILE A 69 12.64 2.85 -5.87
C ILE A 69 12.02 4.14 -6.46
N PHE A 70 10.73 4.38 -6.25
CA PHE A 70 10.05 5.53 -6.84
C PHE A 70 10.03 6.76 -5.94
N VAL A 71 10.31 6.66 -4.64
CA VAL A 71 9.70 7.62 -3.71
C VAL A 71 10.69 8.33 -2.78
N GLU A 72 11.92 7.88 -2.59
CA GLU A 72 12.78 8.40 -1.51
C GLU A 72 12.87 9.94 -1.39
N PRO A 73 13.05 10.73 -2.46
CA PRO A 73 13.05 12.21 -2.37
C PRO A 73 11.68 12.80 -2.01
N VAL A 74 10.61 12.18 -2.52
CA VAL A 74 9.22 12.61 -2.35
C VAL A 74 8.69 12.25 -0.95
N MET A 75 9.15 11.15 -0.36
CA MET A 75 8.86 10.79 1.03
C MET A 75 9.36 11.85 2.01
N LEU A 76 10.60 12.32 1.82
CA LEU A 76 11.19 13.34 2.68
C LEU A 76 10.42 14.65 2.56
N GLU A 77 10.02 15.04 1.36
CA GLU A 77 9.18 16.21 1.12
C GLU A 77 7.80 16.08 1.81
N PHE A 78 7.11 14.94 1.65
CA PHE A 78 5.84 14.71 2.33
C PHE A 78 5.96 14.67 3.86
N ALA A 79 6.96 13.96 4.40
CA ALA A 79 7.16 13.88 5.85
C ALA A 79 7.47 15.25 6.47
N ASN A 80 8.20 16.12 5.74
CA ASN A 80 8.53 17.46 6.18
C ASN A 80 7.37 18.46 6.02
N HIS A 81 6.45 18.24 5.08
CA HIS A 81 5.30 19.12 4.85
C HIS A 81 4.02 18.67 5.56
N ALA A 82 3.91 17.40 5.93
CA ALA A 82 2.72 16.85 6.57
C ALA A 82 2.76 16.99 8.10
N GLU A 83 2.72 18.22 8.59
CA GLU A 83 2.17 18.48 9.94
C GLU A 83 0.64 18.32 9.91
N GLY A 84 0.17 17.11 9.62
CA GLY A 84 -1.23 16.70 9.85
C GLY A 84 -2.24 16.87 8.70
N GLU A 85 -1.87 17.46 7.56
CA GLU A 85 -2.78 17.58 6.41
C GLU A 85 -2.62 16.45 5.39
N ILE A 86 -3.75 15.91 4.90
CA ILE A 86 -3.80 14.87 3.87
C ILE A 86 -3.65 15.54 2.50
N PRO A 87 -2.65 15.18 1.67
CA PRO A 87 -2.52 15.73 0.32
C PRO A 87 -3.74 15.37 -0.54
N LEU A 88 -4.25 16.31 -1.34
CA LEU A 88 -5.39 16.04 -2.22
C LEU A 88 -4.96 15.16 -3.39
N LEU A 89 -5.86 14.31 -3.87
CA LEU A 89 -5.59 13.38 -4.98
C LEU A 89 -5.15 14.10 -6.28
N ASP A 90 -5.50 15.37 -6.44
CA ASP A 90 -5.08 16.20 -7.57
C ASP A 90 -3.60 16.63 -7.48
N ASP A 91 -3.02 16.66 -6.27
CA ASP A 91 -1.60 16.94 -6.02
C ASP A 91 -0.73 15.69 -6.27
N ILE A 92 -1.31 14.49 -6.25
CA ILE A 92 -0.63 13.19 -6.23
C ILE A 92 -0.42 12.62 -7.66
N MET A 93 -0.51 13.42 -8.71
CA MET A 93 -0.60 12.91 -10.09
C MET A 93 0.69 12.29 -10.69
N SER A 94 1.80 12.25 -9.96
CA SER A 94 2.99 11.46 -10.35
C SER A 94 3.00 10.10 -9.68
N ILE A 95 3.52 9.08 -10.36
CA ILE A 95 3.63 7.72 -9.83
C ILE A 95 4.43 7.69 -8.52
N GLN A 96 5.47 8.52 -8.42
CA GLN A 96 6.27 8.73 -7.22
C GLN A 96 5.44 9.30 -6.07
N LEU A 97 4.58 10.30 -6.34
CA LEU A 97 3.71 10.88 -5.33
C LEU A 97 2.64 9.87 -4.85
N ILE A 98 2.10 9.02 -5.74
CA ILE A 98 1.12 7.98 -5.38
C ILE A 98 1.73 7.00 -4.37
N PHE A 99 2.90 6.45 -4.70
CA PHE A 99 3.58 5.49 -3.83
C PHE A 99 4.11 6.15 -2.54
N GLY A 100 4.46 7.45 -2.59
CA GLY A 100 4.76 8.25 -1.40
C GLY A 100 3.59 8.45 -0.48
N TYR A 101 2.42 8.76 -1.03
CA TYR A 101 1.20 8.83 -0.26
C TYR A 101 0.88 7.50 0.44
N PHE A 102 1.01 6.35 -0.25
CA PHE A 102 0.78 5.05 0.37
C PHE A 102 1.75 4.75 1.51
N SER A 103 3.03 5.06 1.31
CA SER A 103 4.07 4.89 2.33
C SER A 103 3.84 5.81 3.54
N TRP A 104 3.51 7.09 3.30
CA TRP A 104 3.16 8.04 4.36
C TRP A 104 1.92 7.58 5.15
N ARG A 105 0.85 7.18 4.45
CA ARG A 105 -0.39 6.71 5.08
C ARG A 105 -0.10 5.50 5.98
N ASN A 106 0.76 4.60 5.52
CA ASN A 106 1.21 3.46 6.30
C ASN A 106 1.95 3.86 7.58
N ARG A 107 2.89 4.80 7.48
CA ARG A 107 3.61 5.35 8.64
C ARG A 107 2.66 6.00 9.65
N VAL A 108 1.68 6.78 9.19
CA VAL A 108 0.67 7.40 10.07
C VAL A 108 -0.13 6.33 10.82
N GLU A 109 -0.56 5.26 10.15
CA GLU A 109 -1.32 4.18 10.80
C GLU A 109 -0.46 3.35 11.75
N LEU A 110 0.78 3.03 11.39
CA LEU A 110 1.74 2.38 12.30
C LEU A 110 2.05 3.24 13.53
N PHE A 111 2.16 4.56 13.38
CA PHE A 111 2.36 5.47 14.51
C PHE A 111 1.15 5.47 15.46
N ARG A 112 -0.07 5.50 14.92
CA ARG A 112 -1.30 5.47 15.71
C ARG A 112 -1.51 4.10 16.35
N HIS A 113 -1.20 3.03 15.62
CA HIS A 113 -1.56 1.66 15.91
C HIS A 113 -0.36 0.73 15.67
N PRO A 114 0.62 0.72 16.59
CA PRO A 114 1.86 -0.02 16.41
C PRO A 114 1.63 -1.50 16.17
N ARG A 115 2.34 -2.04 15.17
CA ARG A 115 2.40 -3.46 14.82
C ARG A 115 3.83 -3.81 14.43
N PRO A 116 4.25 -5.08 14.56
CA PRO A 116 5.50 -5.55 13.99
C PRO A 116 5.61 -5.16 12.51
N GLU A 117 6.75 -4.61 12.14
CA GLU A 117 6.99 -4.12 10.79
C GLU A 117 7.83 -5.11 9.99
N VAL A 118 7.47 -5.31 8.72
CA VAL A 118 8.25 -6.13 7.79
C VAL A 118 8.52 -5.41 6.48
N GLY A 119 9.63 -5.76 5.85
CA GLY A 119 10.02 -5.32 4.53
C GLY A 119 10.07 -6.47 3.54
N SER A 120 9.59 -6.23 2.33
CA SER A 120 9.67 -7.20 1.24
C SER A 120 9.99 -6.54 -0.11
N SER A 121 10.47 -7.37 -1.04
CA SER A 121 10.77 -6.95 -2.40
C SER A 121 9.54 -6.78 -3.28
N ASP A 122 8.45 -7.50 -2.98
CA ASP A 122 7.26 -7.61 -3.85
C ASP A 122 7.62 -7.82 -5.34
N ALA A 123 8.48 -8.83 -5.56
CA ALA A 123 9.17 -9.00 -6.82
C ALA A 123 8.22 -9.51 -7.92
N HIS A 124 7.95 -8.65 -8.89
CA HIS A 124 7.22 -8.98 -10.11
C HIS A 124 8.12 -9.12 -11.34
N ILE A 125 9.39 -8.71 -11.19
CA ILE A 125 10.45 -8.85 -12.18
C ILE A 125 11.70 -9.41 -11.49
N GLU A 126 12.52 -10.15 -12.23
CA GLU A 126 13.74 -10.79 -11.72
C GLU A 126 14.64 -9.82 -10.92
N PRO A 127 14.92 -8.59 -11.38
CA PRO A 127 15.78 -7.70 -10.63
C PRO A 127 15.25 -7.32 -9.26
N PHE A 128 13.96 -7.49 -8.96
CA PHE A 128 13.44 -7.18 -7.63
C PHE A 128 13.65 -8.32 -6.64
N VAL A 129 14.04 -9.52 -7.05
CA VAL A 129 14.11 -10.65 -6.11
C VAL A 129 15.08 -10.35 -4.97
N GLY A 130 14.54 -10.27 -3.75
CA GLY A 130 15.31 -10.00 -2.55
C GLY A 130 15.77 -8.54 -2.39
N SER A 131 15.23 -7.59 -3.17
CA SER A 131 15.56 -6.17 -3.11
C SER A 131 15.15 -5.50 -1.79
N GLY A 132 13.93 -5.75 -1.33
CA GLY A 132 13.46 -5.39 0.01
C GLY A 132 13.49 -6.59 0.94
N CYS A 133 13.84 -6.37 2.21
CA CYS A 133 13.88 -7.43 3.21
C CYS A 133 13.53 -6.94 4.62
N THR A 134 13.37 -7.91 5.53
CA THR A 134 13.34 -7.68 6.97
C THR A 134 14.63 -8.23 7.55
N MET A 135 15.46 -7.36 8.13
CA MET A 135 16.71 -7.75 8.77
C MET A 135 16.46 -8.07 10.25
N PHE A 136 16.87 -9.25 10.69
CA PHE A 136 16.83 -9.64 12.10
C PHE A 136 18.25 -9.60 12.69
N ASP A 137 18.34 -9.35 14.00
CA ASP A 137 19.59 -9.32 14.76
C ASP A 137 20.31 -10.68 14.77
N ARG A 138 19.56 -11.76 14.57
CA ARG A 138 20.07 -13.12 14.46
C ARG A 138 19.32 -13.92 13.39
N PRO A 139 19.90 -15.04 12.92
CA PRO A 139 19.21 -15.93 11.98
C PRO A 139 17.88 -16.46 12.52
N VAL A 140 16.89 -16.51 11.64
CA VAL A 140 15.60 -17.19 11.85
C VAL A 140 15.79 -18.69 11.61
N ARG A 141 15.44 -19.50 12.60
CA ARG A 141 15.65 -20.96 12.56
C ARG A 141 14.46 -21.72 11.96
N ASP A 142 13.26 -21.28 12.30
CA ASP A 142 12.00 -21.89 11.90
C ASP A 142 10.86 -20.86 12.00
N LEU A 143 9.64 -21.26 11.66
CA LEU A 143 8.46 -20.39 11.64
C LEU A 143 8.09 -19.86 13.04
N GLU A 144 8.30 -20.66 14.08
CA GLU A 144 7.99 -20.28 15.45
C GLU A 144 9.02 -19.26 15.98
N ASP A 145 10.28 -19.44 15.61
CA ASP A 145 11.35 -18.47 15.88
C ASP A 145 11.09 -17.15 15.13
N LEU A 146 10.59 -17.22 13.88
CA LEU A 146 10.15 -16.03 13.14
C LEU A 146 9.02 -15.30 13.85
N ARG A 147 7.97 -16.03 14.25
CA ARG A 147 6.82 -15.48 15.00
C ARG A 147 7.28 -14.74 16.25
N LYS A 148 8.18 -15.35 17.03
CA LYS A 148 8.74 -14.74 18.25
C LYS A 148 9.56 -13.48 17.96
N GLN A 149 10.36 -13.49 16.90
CA GLN A 149 11.17 -12.33 16.53
C GLN A 149 10.30 -11.17 16.01
N LEU A 150 9.23 -11.44 15.27
CA LEU A 150 8.25 -10.43 14.87
C LEU A 150 7.49 -9.88 16.09
N ALA A 151 6.99 -10.74 16.96
CA ALA A 151 6.28 -10.31 18.18
C ALA A 151 7.16 -9.46 19.12
N ALA A 152 8.48 -9.70 19.13
CA ALA A 152 9.46 -8.89 19.85
C ALA A 152 9.85 -7.58 19.13
N ASN A 153 9.36 -7.37 17.90
CA ASN A 153 9.71 -6.26 17.02
C ASN A 153 11.23 -6.15 16.74
N ASN A 154 11.90 -7.29 16.58
CA ASN A 154 13.33 -7.37 16.30
C ASN A 154 13.67 -7.25 14.81
N GLY A 155 12.66 -7.18 13.94
CA GLY A 155 12.84 -7.04 12.50
C GLY A 155 12.95 -5.58 12.08
N VAL A 156 13.96 -5.25 11.28
CA VAL A 156 14.11 -3.93 10.67
C VAL A 156 13.79 -4.03 9.16
N PRO A 157 12.68 -3.44 8.71
CA PRO A 157 12.32 -3.42 7.30
C PRO A 157 13.25 -2.46 6.52
N MET A 158 13.88 -2.93 5.45
CA MET A 158 14.90 -2.15 4.73
C MET A 158 15.16 -2.62 3.29
N LEU A 159 15.90 -1.79 2.54
CA LEU A 159 16.58 -2.22 1.32
C LEU A 159 17.64 -3.27 1.69
N ASN A 160 17.68 -4.38 0.96
CA ASN A 160 18.65 -5.44 1.20
C ASN A 160 20.04 -4.97 0.74
N PRO A 161 21.01 -4.80 1.67
CA PRO A 161 22.33 -4.30 1.31
C PRO A 161 23.08 -5.23 0.35
N ARG A 162 22.81 -6.54 0.39
CA ARG A 162 23.43 -7.49 -0.54
C ARG A 162 22.89 -7.32 -1.95
N TRP A 163 21.61 -7.00 -2.06
CA TRP A 163 21.00 -6.77 -3.36
C TRP A 163 21.52 -5.48 -3.99
N GLU A 164 21.61 -4.41 -3.19
CA GLU A 164 22.08 -3.09 -3.62
C GLU A 164 23.51 -3.13 -4.19
N LEU A 165 24.39 -3.97 -3.61
CA LEU A 165 25.77 -4.14 -4.07
C LEU A 165 25.91 -4.78 -5.47
N HIS A 166 24.85 -5.42 -5.96
CA HIS A 166 24.91 -6.25 -7.18
C HIS A 166 24.04 -5.76 -8.32
N HIS A 167 23.30 -4.66 -8.13
CA HIS A 167 22.37 -4.17 -9.13
C HIS A 167 22.59 -2.70 -9.44
N ASP A 168 22.48 -2.38 -10.73
CA ASP A 168 22.42 -1.01 -11.21
C ASP A 168 20.97 -0.51 -11.15
N LEU A 169 20.74 0.55 -10.37
CA LEU A 169 19.41 1.13 -10.19
C LEU A 169 18.83 1.67 -11.51
N ASP A 170 19.68 2.17 -12.42
CA ASP A 170 19.21 2.75 -13.67
C ASP A 170 18.62 1.66 -14.59
N GLU A 171 19.30 0.52 -14.72
CA GLU A 171 18.80 -0.64 -15.49
C GLU A 171 17.46 -1.15 -14.91
N ILE A 172 17.35 -1.14 -13.59
CA ILE A 172 16.13 -1.57 -12.91
C ILE A 172 14.98 -0.61 -13.20
N ILE A 173 15.21 0.70 -13.09
CA ILE A 173 14.21 1.72 -13.38
C ILE A 173 13.70 1.56 -14.81
N GLU A 174 14.59 1.33 -15.78
CA GLU A 174 14.22 1.07 -17.17
C GLU A 174 13.33 -0.17 -17.30
N ARG A 175 13.73 -1.31 -16.70
CA ARG A 175 12.94 -2.55 -16.74
C ARG A 175 11.57 -2.40 -16.09
N VAL A 176 11.47 -1.66 -14.98
CA VAL A 176 10.18 -1.40 -14.33
C VAL A 176 9.32 -0.47 -15.18
N TYR A 177 9.91 0.56 -15.80
CA TYR A 177 9.19 1.43 -16.71
C TYR A 177 8.61 0.67 -17.91
N ASP A 178 9.38 -0.26 -18.47
CA ASP A 178 8.94 -1.09 -19.58
C ASP A 178 7.83 -2.07 -19.20
N HIS A 179 7.89 -2.64 -17.99
CA HIS A 179 6.90 -3.60 -17.51
C HIS A 179 5.61 -2.92 -17.00
N TRP A 180 5.75 -1.95 -16.10
CA TRP A 180 4.63 -1.31 -15.38
C TRP A 180 4.36 0.11 -15.84
N GLY A 181 5.40 0.87 -16.16
CA GLY A 181 5.31 2.30 -16.46
C GLY A 181 4.29 2.62 -17.55
N LYS A 182 4.28 1.86 -18.66
CA LYS A 182 3.31 2.04 -19.75
C LYS A 182 1.86 1.81 -19.29
N ILE A 183 1.61 0.78 -18.49
CA ILE A 183 0.26 0.43 -18.00
C ILE A 183 -0.21 1.46 -16.98
N ILE A 184 0.63 1.81 -16.02
CA ILE A 184 0.30 2.78 -14.97
C ILE A 184 0.07 4.17 -15.58
N ILE A 185 0.94 4.63 -16.48
CA ILE A 185 0.77 5.91 -17.19
C ILE A 185 -0.54 5.92 -18.00
N ASN A 186 -0.86 4.83 -18.70
CA ASN A 186 -2.11 4.73 -19.44
C ASN A 186 -3.33 4.75 -18.52
N LYS A 187 -3.28 4.07 -17.37
CA LYS A 187 -4.37 4.08 -16.38
C LYS A 187 -4.56 5.45 -15.72
N ILE A 188 -3.46 6.12 -15.38
CA ILE A 188 -3.48 7.51 -14.88
C ILE A 188 -4.09 8.44 -15.94
N ARG A 189 -3.73 8.27 -17.22
CA ARG A 189 -4.32 9.04 -18.33
C ARG A 189 -5.82 8.76 -18.52
N GLU A 190 -6.26 7.51 -18.42
CA GLU A 190 -7.69 7.14 -18.43
C GLU A 190 -8.43 7.86 -17.30
N ILE A 191 -7.97 7.70 -16.06
CA ILE A 191 -8.58 8.34 -14.88
C ILE A 191 -8.59 9.87 -15.03
N HIS A 192 -7.51 10.46 -15.54
CA HIS A 192 -7.42 11.90 -15.77
C HIS A 192 -8.43 12.37 -16.84
N ASN A 193 -8.55 11.65 -17.95
CA ASN A 193 -9.48 11.98 -19.03
C ASN A 193 -10.94 11.80 -18.61
N GLU A 194 -11.25 10.75 -17.85
CA GLU A 194 -12.58 10.52 -17.26
C GLU A 194 -12.95 11.62 -16.25
N LYS A 195 -12.03 12.00 -15.37
CA LYS A 195 -12.24 13.09 -14.40
C LYS A 195 -12.35 14.46 -15.08
N ARG A 196 -11.56 14.73 -16.13
CA ARG A 196 -11.71 15.95 -16.96
C ARG A 196 -13.03 15.99 -17.71
N ALA A 197 -13.61 14.86 -18.07
CA ALA A 197 -14.96 14.80 -18.67
C ALA A 197 -16.08 15.03 -17.63
N LEU A 198 -15.87 14.59 -16.38
CA LEU A 198 -16.80 14.80 -15.25
C LEU A 198 -16.76 16.21 -14.66
N LEU A 199 -15.61 16.88 -14.69
CA LEU A 199 -15.41 18.23 -14.12
C LEU A 199 -16.33 19.32 -14.71
N PRO A 200 -16.55 19.39 -16.05
CA PRO A 200 -17.55 20.28 -16.64
C PRO A 200 -18.97 19.97 -16.16
N PHE A 201 -19.31 18.69 -16.03
CA PHE A 201 -20.63 18.23 -15.61
C PHE A 201 -20.93 18.53 -14.13
N LEU A 202 -19.95 18.30 -13.24
CA LEU A 202 -20.01 18.66 -11.82
C LEU A 202 -20.00 20.18 -11.59
N LYS A 203 -19.25 20.97 -12.39
CA LYS A 203 -19.33 22.44 -12.36
C LYS A 203 -20.68 22.97 -12.84
N LEU A 204 -21.30 22.31 -13.83
CA LEU A 204 -22.65 22.63 -14.29
C LEU A 204 -23.70 22.35 -13.22
N THR A 205 -23.66 21.18 -12.57
CA THR A 205 -24.66 20.79 -11.56
C THR A 205 -24.50 21.56 -10.24
N THR A 206 -23.27 21.79 -9.78
CA THR A 206 -23.01 22.64 -8.60
C THR A 206 -23.33 24.11 -8.86
N GLY A 207 -23.04 24.63 -10.06
CA GLY A 207 -23.44 25.97 -10.49
C GLY A 207 -24.96 26.15 -10.61
N LEU A 208 -25.70 25.10 -11.00
CA LEU A 208 -27.16 25.10 -11.04
C LEU A 208 -27.75 25.08 -9.62
N LEU A 209 -27.23 24.23 -8.74
CA LEU A 209 -27.63 24.12 -7.33
C LEU A 209 -27.37 25.42 -6.55
N HIS A 210 -26.25 26.11 -6.81
CA HIS A 210 -25.96 27.40 -6.20
C HIS A 210 -26.94 28.49 -6.65
N ARG A 211 -27.34 28.51 -7.93
CA ARG A 211 -28.34 29.46 -8.44
C ARG A 211 -29.74 29.18 -7.91
N VAL A 212 -30.09 27.91 -7.69
CA VAL A 212 -31.38 27.53 -7.08
C VAL A 212 -31.41 27.90 -5.60
N LYS A 213 -30.33 27.68 -4.83
CA LYS A 213 -30.23 28.12 -3.44
C LYS A 213 -30.25 29.64 -3.29
N ALA A 214 -29.56 30.39 -4.15
CA ALA A 214 -29.53 31.86 -4.11
C ALA A 214 -30.86 32.53 -4.46
N LYS A 215 -31.75 31.84 -5.19
CA LYS A 215 -33.09 32.33 -5.53
C LYS A 215 -34.18 31.84 -4.56
N ASN A 216 -33.86 31.02 -3.57
CA ASN A 216 -34.83 30.53 -2.60
C ASN A 216 -34.86 31.46 -1.38
N PRO A 217 -35.92 32.27 -1.18
CA PRO A 217 -35.98 33.29 -0.12
C PRO A 217 -35.99 32.72 1.31
N LEU A 218 -36.00 31.39 1.47
CA LEU A 218 -35.98 30.69 2.75
C LEU A 218 -34.57 30.27 3.23
N TYR A 219 -33.52 30.46 2.42
CA TYR A 219 -32.16 30.07 2.80
C TYR A 219 -31.43 31.23 3.50
N LYS A 220 -31.37 31.22 4.83
CA LYS A 220 -30.41 32.03 5.61
C LYS A 220 -29.23 31.15 6.00
N PRO A 221 -27.98 31.47 5.60
CA PRO A 221 -26.82 30.73 6.08
C PRO A 221 -26.71 30.89 7.60
N ALA A 222 -26.49 29.78 8.31
CA ALA A 222 -26.21 29.80 9.74
C ALA A 222 -24.87 30.52 9.97
N VAL A 223 -24.88 31.49 10.89
CA VAL A 223 -23.71 32.25 11.36
C VAL A 223 -22.93 31.40 12.36
#